data_AF-A0A9D2UIL8-F1
#
_entry.id   AF-A0A9D2UIL8-F1
#
_cell.length_a   1.000
_cell.length_b   1.000
_cell.length_c   1.000
_cell.angle_alpha   90.00
_cell.angle_beta   90.00
_cell.angle_gamma   90.00
#
_symmetry.space_group_name_H-M   'P 1'
#
loop_
_entity.id
_entity.type
_entity.pdbx_description
1 polymer ?
#
loop_
_entity_poly.entity_id
_entity_poly.type
_entity_poly.pdbx_seq_one_letter_code
_entity_poly.pdbx_strand_id
1 'polypeptide(L)'
;INYSTAVWDTNLESSITIIAENGSVKVAGQYMNEVTYCHIKDYEMPVLAPSNPPNDYGAYKGSAQNHHYVIQNVIDTLTADASITTNAMDGLKVVDIIERIYSVRDASH
;
A
#
# COMPACT_ATOMS: atom_id res chain seq x y z
N ILE A 1 5.97 -13.95 14.18
CA ILE A 1 5.20 -13.25 13.12
C ILE A 1 3.87 -13.97 13.00
N ASN A 2 2.75 -13.27 13.06
CA ASN A 2 1.42 -13.86 12.86
C ASN A 2 0.89 -13.33 11.52
N TYR A 3 0.56 -14.22 10.59
CA TYR A 3 -0.01 -13.83 9.30
C TYR A 3 -0.95 -14.91 8.77
N SER A 4 -1.91 -14.51 7.94
CA SER A 4 -2.78 -15.40 7.18
C SER A 4 -2.85 -14.89 5.74
N THR A 5 -2.86 -15.80 4.77
CA THR A 5 -3.11 -15.47 3.35
C THR A 5 -4.56 -15.66 2.96
N ALA A 6 -5.42 -16.11 3.89
CA ALA A 6 -6.82 -16.38 3.63
C ALA A 6 -7.70 -15.66 4.65
N VAL A 7 -8.75 -15.03 4.14
CA VAL A 7 -9.84 -14.44 4.90
C VAL A 7 -11.14 -14.91 4.26
N TRP A 8 -12.15 -15.19 5.08
CA TRP A 8 -13.39 -15.81 4.60
C TRP A 8 -14.24 -14.82 3.79
N ASP A 9 -14.77 -15.28 2.65
CA ASP A 9 -15.78 -14.63 1.78
C ASP A 9 -15.35 -13.34 1.07
N THR A 10 -14.75 -12.38 1.79
CA THR A 10 -14.43 -11.04 1.26
C THR A 10 -13.08 -10.51 1.75
N ASN A 11 -12.55 -9.50 1.05
CA ASN A 11 -11.36 -8.78 1.51
C ASN A 11 -11.69 -8.02 2.81
N LEU A 12 -11.01 -8.39 3.90
CA LEU A 12 -11.26 -7.80 5.22
C LEU A 12 -10.93 -6.31 5.26
N GLU A 13 -9.66 -5.96 5.08
CA GLU A 13 -9.20 -4.57 5.00
C GLU A 13 -7.78 -4.51 4.44
N SER A 14 -7.36 -3.32 4.00
CA SER A 14 -5.95 -2.99 3.82
C SER A 14 -5.58 -1.93 4.87
N SER A 15 -4.66 -2.24 5.78
CA SER A 15 -4.26 -1.28 6.82
C SER A 15 -2.78 -1.35 7.15
N ILE A 16 -2.21 -0.19 7.46
CA ILE A 16 -0.85 -0.02 7.96
C ILE A 16 -0.93 0.88 9.19
N THR A 17 -0.35 0.42 10.29
CA THR A 17 -0.19 1.20 11.52
C THR A 17 1.28 1.39 11.80
N ILE A 18 1.72 2.64 11.92
CA ILE A 18 3.09 3.00 12.26
C ILE A 18 3.05 3.60 13.67
N ILE A 19 3.88 3.04 14.56
CA ILE A 19 4.03 3.49 15.94
C ILE A 19 5.50 3.85 16.15
N ALA A 20 5.74 5.06 16.62
CA ALA A 20 7.07 5.60 16.87
C ALA A 20 7.09 6.44 18.16
N GLU A 21 8.27 6.80 18.63
CA GLU A 21 8.49 7.55 19.87
C GLU A 21 7.75 8.90 19.95
N ASN A 22 7.54 9.57 18.81
CA ASN A 22 6.94 10.90 18.72
C ASN A 22 5.57 10.91 18.06
N GLY A 23 4.94 9.75 17.86
CA GLY A 23 3.61 9.70 17.28
C GLY A 23 3.22 8.36 16.70
N SER A 24 1.98 8.30 16.22
CA SER A 24 1.43 7.13 15.55
C SER A 24 0.45 7.55 14.47
N VAL A 25 0.42 6.77 13.39
CA VAL A 25 -0.50 6.97 12.27
C VAL A 25 -1.05 5.63 11.79
N LYS A 26 -2.34 5.59 11.48
CA LYS A 26 -3.00 4.46 10.84
C LYS A 26 -3.64 4.90 9.54
N VAL A 27 -3.26 4.23 8.46
CA VAL A 27 -3.94 4.31 7.17
C VAL A 27 -4.71 3.00 6.99
N ALA A 28 -5.99 3.09 6.65
CA ALA A 28 -6.88 1.95 6.51
C ALA A 28 -7.91 2.17 5.38
N GLY A 29 -8.87 1.24 5.29
CA GLY A 29 -9.90 1.21 4.25
C GLY A 29 -9.64 0.08 3.25
N GLN A 30 -10.64 -0.22 2.42
CA GLN A 30 -10.54 -1.32 1.45
C GLN A 30 -9.33 -1.15 0.50
N TYR A 31 -8.93 0.09 0.23
CA TYR A 31 -7.83 0.45 -0.67
C TYR A 31 -6.76 1.33 -0.02
N MET A 32 -6.60 1.28 1.31
CA MET A 32 -5.72 2.18 2.09
C MET A 32 -5.97 3.67 1.80
N ASN A 33 -7.23 4.06 1.68
CA ASN A 33 -7.65 5.37 1.21
C ASN A 33 -7.99 6.37 2.32
N GLU A 34 -7.96 5.96 3.59
CA GLU A 34 -8.37 6.78 4.72
C GLU A 34 -7.31 6.79 5.82
N VAL A 35 -6.93 7.98 6.30
CA VAL A 35 -6.18 8.12 7.55
C VAL A 35 -7.17 8.05 8.70
N THR A 36 -7.24 6.87 9.34
CA THR A 36 -8.21 6.60 10.42
C THR A 36 -7.69 6.98 11.80
N TYR A 37 -6.38 7.20 11.93
CA TYR A 37 -5.76 7.70 13.15
C TYR A 37 -4.50 8.50 12.79
N CYS A 38 -4.35 9.69 13.37
CA CYS A 38 -3.12 10.46 13.27
C CYS A 38 -2.91 11.25 14.57
N HIS A 39 -1.87 10.90 15.31
CA HIS A 39 -1.46 11.64 16.50
C HIS A 39 0.06 11.71 16.52
N ILE A 40 0.58 12.86 16.12
CA ILE A 40 2.02 13.10 15.98
C ILE A 40 2.34 14.39 16.74
N LYS A 41 3.44 14.36 17.50
CA LYS A 41 3.91 15.50 18.28
C LYS A 41 4.13 16.71 17.36
N ASP A 42 3.59 17.86 17.75
CA ASP A 42 3.72 19.13 17.03
C ASP A 42 3.23 19.08 15.57
N TYR A 43 2.27 18.20 15.27
CA TYR A 43 1.69 18.04 13.94
C TYR A 43 0.15 18.00 14.01
N GLU A 44 -0.49 18.84 13.21
CA GLU A 44 -1.93 18.82 12.99
C GLU A 44 -2.21 18.22 11.61
N MET A 45 -3.03 17.16 11.59
CA MET A 45 -3.39 16.49 10.34
C MET A 45 -4.25 17.43 9.49
N PRO A 46 -3.87 17.71 8.23
CA PRO A 46 -4.69 18.55 7.36
C PRO A 46 -5.98 17.83 6.97
N VAL A 47 -6.97 18.60 6.52
CA VAL A 47 -8.14 18.04 5.85
C VAL A 47 -7.70 17.48 4.50
N LEU A 48 -7.80 16.16 4.35
CA LEU A 48 -7.48 15.47 3.11
C LEU A 48 -8.66 15.54 2.14
N ALA A 49 -8.34 15.66 0.84
CA ALA A 49 -9.35 15.54 -0.20
C ALA A 49 -9.94 14.11 -0.21
N PRO A 50 -11.21 13.95 -0.59
CA PRO A 50 -11.80 12.62 -0.73
C PRO A 50 -11.02 11.80 -1.77
N SER A 51 -10.82 10.51 -1.47
CA SER A 51 -10.21 9.58 -2.42
C SER A 51 -11.08 9.41 -3.67
N ASN A 52 -10.45 9.21 -4.82
CA ASN A 52 -11.16 8.85 -6.04
C ASN A 52 -12.01 7.58 -5.82
N PRO A 53 -13.19 7.48 -6.48
CA PRO A 53 -13.98 6.27 -6.41
C PRO A 53 -13.16 5.07 -6.93
N PRO A 54 -13.39 3.86 -6.39
CA PRO A 54 -12.71 2.67 -6.88
C PRO A 54 -13.05 2.42 -8.35
N ASN A 55 -12.13 1.77 -9.07
CA ASN A 55 -12.39 1.38 -10.45
C ASN A 55 -13.64 0.50 -10.54
N ASP A 56 -14.54 0.85 -11.47
CA ASP A 56 -15.79 0.12 -11.72
C ASP A 56 -15.69 -0.63 -13.05
N TYR A 57 -15.65 -1.96 -12.98
CA TYR A 57 -15.61 -2.87 -14.13
C TYR A 57 -16.99 -3.56 -14.34
N GLY A 58 -18.07 -2.99 -13.80
CA GLY A 58 -19.42 -3.53 -13.85
C GLY A 58 -19.66 -4.58 -12.76
N ALA A 59 -19.46 -5.85 -13.08
CA ALA A 59 -19.67 -6.95 -12.13
C ALA A 59 -18.63 -6.99 -10.99
N TYR A 60 -17.53 -6.26 -11.16
CA TYR A 60 -16.45 -6.12 -10.19
C TYR A 60 -16.13 -4.65 -10.00
N LYS A 61 -16.15 -4.19 -8.76
CA LYS A 61 -15.60 -2.88 -8.39
C LYS A 61 -14.37 -3.14 -7.56
N GLY A 62 -13.22 -2.61 -7.97
CA GLY A 62 -12.04 -2.66 -7.12
C GLY A 62 -10.72 -2.27 -7.75
N SER A 63 -9.80 -1.91 -6.85
CA SER A 63 -8.49 -1.25 -7.03
C SER A 63 -8.54 0.28 -6.95
N ALA A 64 -7.50 0.85 -6.33
CA ALA A 64 -7.24 2.27 -6.29
C ALA A 64 -7.04 2.82 -7.70
N GLN A 65 -7.61 3.99 -8.00
CA GLN A 65 -7.57 4.60 -9.33
C GLN A 65 -6.27 5.38 -9.58
N ASN A 66 -5.11 4.75 -9.41
CA ASN A 66 -3.80 5.44 -9.48
C ASN A 66 -2.84 4.88 -10.55
N HIS A 67 -3.24 3.86 -11.31
CA HIS A 67 -2.37 3.24 -12.34
C HIS A 67 -1.87 4.22 -13.41
N HIS A 68 -2.65 5.26 -13.70
CA HIS A 68 -2.26 6.29 -14.67
C HIS A 68 -0.97 7.02 -14.26
N TYR A 69 -0.69 7.18 -12.96
CA TYR A 69 0.58 7.76 -12.50
C TYR A 69 1.78 6.86 -12.78
N VAL A 70 1.61 5.53 -12.67
CA VAL A 70 2.66 4.57 -12.99
C VAL A 70 2.96 4.60 -14.49
N ILE A 71 1.92 4.61 -15.32
CA ILE A 71 2.06 4.70 -16.79
C ILE A 71 2.72 6.03 -17.17
N GLN A 72 2.31 7.13 -16.56
CA GLN A 72 2.91 8.43 -16.80
C GLN A 72 4.40 8.44 -16.45
N ASN A 73 4.80 7.85 -15.30
CA ASN A 73 6.23 7.76 -14.96
C ASN A 73 7.03 6.93 -15.97
N VAL A 74 6.44 5.87 -16.54
CA VAL A 74 7.09 5.11 -17.63
C VAL A 74 7.28 5.97 -18.86
N ILE A 75 6.24 6.70 -19.29
CA ILE A 75 6.33 7.61 -20.43
C ILE A 75 7.38 8.69 -20.16
N ASP A 76 7.32 9.32 -19.00
CA ASP A 76 8.24 10.38 -18.62
C ASP A 76 9.66 9.87 -18.58
N THR A 77 9.94 8.70 -17.98
CA THR A 77 11.31 8.13 -17.98
C THR A 77 11.84 7.86 -19.40
N LEU A 78 10.97 7.44 -20.33
CA LEU A 78 11.37 7.12 -21.70
C LEU A 78 11.52 8.36 -22.60
N THR A 79 10.83 9.45 -22.29
CA THR A 79 10.66 10.61 -23.19
C THR A 79 11.13 11.95 -22.61
N ALA A 80 11.25 12.03 -21.29
CA ALA A 80 11.75 13.16 -20.52
C ALA A 80 12.83 12.65 -19.55
N ASP A 81 13.74 13.51 -19.08
CA ASP A 81 14.81 13.10 -18.15
C ASP A 81 14.26 12.92 -16.72
N ALA A 82 13.29 12.02 -16.57
CA ALA A 82 12.62 11.69 -15.33
C ALA A 82 13.18 10.40 -14.72
N SER A 83 13.17 10.32 -13.40
CA SER A 83 13.63 9.14 -12.67
C SER A 83 12.56 8.04 -12.63
N ILE A 84 13.00 6.79 -12.68
CA ILE A 84 12.16 5.60 -12.48
C ILE A 84 11.68 5.57 -11.03
N THR A 85 10.36 5.55 -10.81
CA THR A 85 9.77 5.53 -9.45
C THR A 85 9.90 4.17 -8.77
N THR A 86 9.63 3.07 -9.48
CA THR A 86 9.76 1.70 -8.96
C THR A 86 10.62 0.90 -9.91
N ASN A 87 11.80 0.48 -9.45
CA ASN A 87 12.79 -0.20 -10.30
C ASN A 87 12.85 -1.72 -10.01
N ALA A 88 13.66 -2.43 -10.79
CA ALA A 88 13.81 -3.88 -10.67
C ALA A 88 14.38 -4.33 -9.30
N MET A 89 15.21 -3.50 -8.65
CA MET A 89 15.75 -3.81 -7.32
C MET A 89 14.68 -3.73 -6.24
N ASP A 90 13.70 -2.84 -6.38
CA ASP A 90 12.55 -2.80 -5.47
C ASP A 90 11.73 -4.09 -5.61
N GLY A 91 11.51 -4.55 -6.86
CA GLY A 91 10.89 -5.83 -7.14
C GLY A 91 11.65 -7.02 -6.52
N LEU A 92 12.97 -7.05 -6.67
CA LEU A 92 13.82 -8.09 -6.07
C LEU A 92 13.71 -8.11 -4.53
N LYS A 93 13.73 -6.94 -3.89
CA LYS A 93 13.57 -6.83 -2.43
C LYS A 93 12.21 -7.32 -1.95
N VAL A 94 11.14 -7.05 -2.70
CA VAL A 94 9.80 -7.56 -2.36
C VAL A 94 9.78 -9.08 -2.38
N VAL A 95 10.35 -9.69 -3.42
CA VAL A 95 10.46 -11.16 -3.52
C VAL A 95 11.29 -11.74 -2.37
N ASP A 96 12.47 -11.17 -2.08
CA ASP A 96 13.32 -11.60 -0.95
C ASP A 96 12.56 -11.58 0.39
N ILE A 97 11.81 -10.50 0.67
CA ILE A 97 11.03 -10.39 1.90
C ILE A 97 9.94 -11.47 1.96
N ILE A 98 9.23 -11.72 0.86
CA ILE A 98 8.19 -12.76 0.78
C ILE A 98 8.82 -14.13 1.04
N GLU A 99 9.92 -14.47 0.37
CA GLU A 99 10.63 -15.74 0.54
C GLU A 99 11.10 -15.94 2.00
N ARG A 100 11.58 -14.88 2.64
CA ARG A 100 11.98 -14.91 4.06
C ARG A 100 10.79 -15.13 5.00
N ILE A 101 9.63 -14.54 4.72
CA ILE A 101 8.40 -14.79 5.50
C ILE A 101 8.01 -16.26 5.40
N TYR A 102 7.99 -16.84 4.20
CA TYR A 102 7.69 -18.25 3.99
C TYR A 102 8.70 -19.18 4.66
N SER A 103 9.99 -18.86 4.59
CA SER A 103 11.05 -19.63 5.25
C SER A 103 10.85 -19.72 6.78
N VAL A 104 10.44 -18.62 7.42
CA VAL A 104 10.15 -18.60 8.87
C VAL A 104 8.89 -19.40 9.20
N ARG A 105 7.86 -19.35 8.36
CA ARG A 105 6.65 -20.17 8.55
C ARG A 105 7.00 -21.66 8.52
N ASP A 106 7.72 -22.10 7.50
CA ASP A 106 8.02 -23.52 7.29
C ASP A 106 8.93 -24.09 8.37
N ALA A 107 9.83 -23.28 8.93
CA ALA A 107 10.67 -23.66 10.07
C ALA A 107 9.92 -23.72 11.42
N SER A 108 8.72 -23.16 11.50
CA SER A 108 7.89 -23.13 12.72
C SER A 108 6.88 -24.30 12.78
N HIS A 109 6.93 -25.22 11.81
CA HIS A 109 6.17 -26.47 11.72
C HIS A 109 7.06 -27.68 11.99
#